data_AF-A0A6J0MFA4-F1
#
_entry.id   AF-A0A6J0MFA4-F1
#
_cell.length_a   1.000
_cell.length_b   1.000
_cell.length_c   1.000
_cell.angle_alpha   90.00
_cell.angle_beta   90.00
_cell.angle_gamma   90.00
#
_symmetry.space_group_name_H-M   'P 1'
#
loop_
_entity.id
_entity.type
_entity.pdbx_description
1 polymer ?
#
loop_
_entity_poly.entity_id
_entity_poly.type
_entity_poly.pdbx_seq_one_letter_code
_entity_poly.pdbx_strand_id
1 'polypeptide(L)'
;MEVETLKEMVLHNTECLGVKLDSDVRLFIRDTRTSKDQIKAVIRCLRTFIKDFSNIGGLVYEDEIAGLTGSAELGKDELRSNARQLLKFFKKETLESFLTAVYPADNAPFEEAKEALTMIRSTVMDSDSVIDRVLKEGYDCLSTSEEEDEDGDGDDDEDEDNQEEEESEEL
;
A
#
# COMPACT_ATOMS: atom_id res chain seq x y z
N MET A 1 -24.78 14.87 12.43
CA MET A 1 -24.92 13.55 11.81
C MET A 1 -25.37 12.61 12.90
N GLU A 2 -26.48 11.90 12.69
CA GLU A 2 -27.00 10.92 13.64
C GLU A 2 -26.11 9.66 13.61
N VAL A 3 -25.97 8.98 14.75
CA VAL A 3 -25.13 7.76 14.87
C VAL A 3 -25.62 6.68 13.90
N GLU A 4 -26.93 6.56 13.72
CA GLU A 4 -27.57 5.59 12.84
C GLU A 4 -27.22 5.84 11.38
N THR A 5 -27.24 7.10 10.92
CA THR A 5 -26.73 7.47 9.59
C THR A 5 -25.25 7.09 9.45
N LEU A 6 -24.45 7.31 10.48
CA LEU A 6 -23.02 6.99 10.44
C LEU A 6 -22.77 5.47 10.43
N LYS A 7 -23.58 4.68 11.15
CA LYS A 7 -23.56 3.21 11.09
C LYS A 7 -23.87 2.70 9.68
N GLU A 8 -24.90 3.25 9.03
CA GLU A 8 -25.26 2.92 7.65
C GLU A 8 -24.13 3.26 6.68
N MET A 9 -23.50 4.42 6.83
CA MET A 9 -22.35 4.82 6.00
C MET A 9 -21.15 3.91 6.21
N VAL A 10 -20.82 3.55 7.46
CA VAL A 10 -19.72 2.62 7.77
C VAL A 10 -19.97 1.26 7.14
N LEU A 11 -21.18 0.72 7.29
CA LEU A 11 -21.57 -0.55 6.68
C LEU A 11 -21.39 -0.50 5.16
N HIS A 12 -22.00 0.50 4.52
CA HIS A 12 -21.92 0.67 3.07
C HIS A 12 -20.49 0.81 2.56
N ASN A 13 -19.66 1.63 3.22
CA ASN A 13 -18.27 1.83 2.80
C ASN A 13 -17.44 0.56 2.96
N THR A 14 -17.67 -0.19 4.04
CA THR A 14 -16.97 -1.45 4.31
C THR A 14 -17.36 -2.52 3.29
N GLU A 15 -18.65 -2.61 2.94
CA GLU A 15 -19.14 -3.50 1.88
C GLU A 15 -18.55 -3.13 0.52
N CYS A 16 -18.52 -1.85 0.16
CA CYS A 16 -17.92 -1.36 -1.07
C CYS A 16 -16.43 -1.73 -1.16
N LEU A 17 -15.67 -1.51 -0.09
CA LEU A 17 -14.26 -1.92 -0.01
C LEU A 17 -14.13 -3.45 -0.17
N GLY A 18 -14.98 -4.23 0.52
CA GLY A 18 -15.02 -5.69 0.41
C GLY A 18 -15.24 -6.18 -1.02
N VAL A 19 -16.21 -5.60 -1.74
CA VAL A 19 -16.49 -5.89 -3.15
C VAL A 19 -15.30 -5.54 -4.04
N LYS A 20 -14.67 -4.37 -3.83
CA LYS A 20 -13.49 -3.95 -4.59
C LYS A 20 -12.30 -4.88 -4.39
N LEU A 21 -12.08 -5.35 -3.17
CA LEU A 21 -11.04 -6.34 -2.85
C LEU A 21 -11.30 -7.68 -3.55
N ASP A 22 -12.56 -8.14 -3.58
CA ASP A 22 -12.94 -9.42 -4.18
C ASP A 22 -13.00 -9.43 -5.71
N SER A 23 -13.36 -8.29 -6.30
CA SER A 23 -13.46 -8.10 -7.74
C SER A 23 -12.16 -7.53 -8.28
N ASP A 24 -11.93 -6.25 -8.03
CA ASP A 24 -11.01 -5.44 -8.82
C ASP A 24 -9.56 -5.79 -8.49
N VAL A 25 -9.21 -5.84 -7.21
CA VAL A 25 -7.85 -6.22 -6.75
C VAL A 25 -7.54 -7.66 -7.16
N ARG A 26 -8.48 -8.58 -6.93
CA ARG A 26 -8.31 -9.99 -7.29
C ARG A 26 -8.10 -10.17 -8.79
N LEU A 27 -8.88 -9.47 -9.62
CA LEU A 27 -8.75 -9.49 -11.08
C LEU A 27 -7.41 -8.89 -11.52
N PHE A 28 -7.01 -7.77 -10.93
CA PHE A 28 -5.76 -7.09 -11.21
C PHE A 28 -4.53 -7.97 -10.93
N ILE A 29 -4.51 -8.70 -9.81
CA ILE A 29 -3.44 -9.64 -9.48
C ILE A 29 -3.41 -10.81 -10.47
N ARG A 30 -4.59 -11.27 -10.94
CA ARG A 30 -4.70 -12.41 -11.86
C ARG A 30 -4.36 -12.05 -13.31
N ASP A 31 -4.54 -10.79 -13.72
CA ASP A 31 -4.28 -10.37 -15.10
C ASP A 31 -2.80 -10.59 -15.46
N THR A 32 -2.59 -11.28 -16.58
CA THR A 32 -1.25 -11.61 -17.07
C THR A 32 -0.51 -10.37 -17.58
N ARG A 33 -1.24 -9.33 -17.96
CA ARG A 33 -0.76 -8.05 -18.49
C ARG A 33 -0.25 -7.10 -17.41
N THR A 34 -0.72 -7.22 -16.17
CA THR A 34 -0.23 -6.43 -15.02
C THR A 34 1.28 -6.58 -14.87
N SER A 35 2.03 -5.48 -14.74
CA SER A 35 3.49 -5.51 -14.63
C SER A 35 3.97 -6.05 -13.27
N LYS A 36 5.27 -6.37 -13.13
CA LYS A 36 5.84 -6.74 -11.82
C LYS A 36 5.66 -5.60 -10.82
N ASP A 37 5.95 -4.37 -11.21
CA ASP A 37 5.94 -3.22 -10.29
C ASP A 37 4.52 -2.86 -9.86
N GLN A 38 3.53 -3.03 -10.74
CA GLN A 38 2.12 -2.93 -10.36
C GLN A 38 1.73 -3.98 -9.31
N ILE A 39 2.20 -5.22 -9.42
CA ILE A 39 1.94 -6.25 -8.39
C ILE A 39 2.66 -5.90 -7.09
N LYS A 40 3.89 -5.36 -7.16
CA LYS A 40 4.61 -4.89 -5.96
C LYS A 40 3.88 -3.73 -5.28
N ALA A 41 3.32 -2.78 -6.03
CA ALA A 41 2.51 -1.70 -5.51
C ALA A 41 1.29 -2.23 -4.74
N VAL A 42 0.59 -3.22 -5.29
CA VAL A 42 -0.51 -3.91 -4.60
C VAL A 42 -0.02 -4.60 -3.32
N ILE A 43 1.14 -5.26 -3.34
CA ILE A 43 1.72 -5.87 -2.12
C ILE A 43 1.99 -4.81 -1.06
N ARG A 44 2.63 -3.68 -1.42
CA ARG A 44 2.89 -2.58 -0.49
C ARG A 44 1.59 -2.03 0.08
N CYS A 45 0.62 -1.75 -0.78
CA CYS A 45 -0.72 -1.28 -0.42
C CYS A 45 -1.39 -2.20 0.62
N LEU A 46 -1.48 -3.50 0.34
CA LEU A 46 -2.09 -4.47 1.25
C LEU A 46 -1.35 -4.57 2.58
N ARG A 47 -0.01 -4.50 2.57
CA ARG A 47 0.78 -4.50 3.81
C ARG A 47 0.53 -3.26 4.65
N THR A 48 0.43 -2.08 4.02
CA THR A 48 0.08 -0.83 4.68
C THR A 48 -1.31 -0.95 5.31
N PHE A 49 -2.30 -1.46 4.58
CA PHE A 49 -3.63 -1.68 5.15
C PHE A 49 -3.61 -2.64 6.34
N ILE A 50 -2.89 -3.75 6.24
CA ILE A 50 -2.80 -4.68 7.36
C ILE A 50 -2.19 -3.99 8.59
N LYS A 51 -1.09 -3.24 8.39
CA LYS A 51 -0.43 -2.50 9.47
C LYS A 51 -1.35 -1.45 10.09
N ASP A 52 -2.02 -0.65 9.29
CA ASP A 52 -2.86 0.46 9.76
C ASP A 52 -4.08 -0.06 10.51
N PHE A 53 -4.79 -1.05 9.96
CA PHE A 53 -5.95 -1.65 10.61
C PHE A 53 -5.54 -2.37 11.90
N SER A 54 -4.41 -3.08 11.90
CA SER A 54 -3.91 -3.72 13.13
C SER A 54 -3.55 -2.69 14.20
N ASN A 55 -2.85 -1.61 13.84
CA ASN A 55 -2.47 -0.57 14.80
C ASN A 55 -3.68 0.12 15.41
N ILE A 56 -4.65 0.50 14.58
CA ILE A 56 -5.86 1.20 15.03
C ILE A 56 -6.73 0.25 15.88
N GLY A 57 -6.87 -1.01 15.45
CA GLY A 57 -7.66 -2.01 16.17
C GLY A 57 -6.97 -2.63 17.39
N GLY A 58 -5.72 -2.26 17.69
CA GLY A 58 -4.93 -2.89 18.75
C GLY A 58 -4.68 -4.39 18.52
N LEU A 59 -4.63 -4.82 17.25
CA LEU A 59 -4.42 -6.21 16.85
C LEU A 59 -2.94 -6.55 16.77
N VAL A 60 -2.60 -7.82 16.99
CA VAL A 60 -1.24 -8.31 16.80
C VAL A 60 -0.96 -8.43 15.30
N TYR A 61 0.13 -7.80 14.86
CA TYR A 61 0.65 -7.99 13.51
C TYR A 61 1.41 -9.33 13.47
N GLU A 62 0.95 -10.29 12.65
CA GLU A 62 1.56 -11.61 12.59
C GLU A 62 2.89 -11.60 11.84
N ASP A 63 3.89 -12.31 12.35
CA ASP A 63 5.18 -12.47 11.67
C ASP A 63 5.04 -13.26 10.36
N GLU A 64 3.98 -14.08 10.21
CA GLU A 64 3.73 -14.89 9.01
C GLU A 64 3.58 -14.05 7.74
N ILE A 65 3.06 -12.82 7.85
CA ILE A 65 2.94 -11.90 6.72
C ILE A 65 4.21 -11.08 6.50
N ALA A 66 5.18 -11.08 7.41
CA ALA A 66 6.44 -10.35 7.25
C ALA A 66 7.21 -10.81 6.00
N GLY A 67 7.18 -12.13 5.72
CA GLY A 67 7.82 -12.73 4.55
C GLY A 67 7.13 -12.49 3.21
N LEU A 68 5.88 -12.02 3.20
CA LEU A 68 5.12 -11.74 1.98
C LEU A 68 5.48 -10.35 1.43
N THR A 69 6.65 -10.24 0.80
CA THR A 69 7.19 -8.99 0.29
C THR A 69 7.08 -8.85 -1.23
N GLY A 70 7.29 -7.62 -1.71
CA GLY A 70 7.41 -7.28 -3.13
C GLY A 70 8.86 -7.21 -3.61
N SER A 71 9.75 -8.09 -3.11
CA SER A 71 11.18 -8.05 -3.45
C SER A 71 11.43 -8.06 -4.96
N ALA A 72 12.46 -7.34 -5.40
CA ALA A 72 12.83 -7.23 -6.82
C ALA A 72 13.25 -8.58 -7.42
N GLU A 73 13.85 -9.44 -6.59
CA GLU A 73 14.37 -10.76 -6.96
C GLU A 73 13.27 -11.77 -7.28
N LEU A 74 12.07 -11.58 -6.72
CA LEU A 74 10.95 -12.50 -6.91
C LEU A 74 10.46 -12.51 -8.35
N GLY A 75 10.13 -13.70 -8.83
CA GLY A 75 9.44 -13.92 -10.09
C GLY A 75 8.03 -13.33 -10.07
N LYS A 76 7.46 -13.11 -11.26
CA LYS A 76 6.11 -12.54 -11.41
C LYS A 76 5.04 -13.40 -10.71
N ASP A 77 5.17 -14.72 -10.77
CA ASP A 77 4.20 -15.64 -10.16
C ASP A 77 4.31 -15.72 -8.65
N GLU A 78 5.52 -15.60 -8.10
CA GLU A 78 5.75 -15.49 -6.66
C GLU A 78 5.16 -14.19 -6.12
N LEU A 79 5.38 -13.06 -6.81
CA LEU A 79 4.73 -11.79 -6.47
C LEU A 79 3.21 -11.90 -6.47
N ARG A 80 2.61 -12.56 -7.47
CA ARG A 80 1.16 -12.82 -7.48
C ARG A 80 0.70 -13.75 -6.36
N SER A 81 1.54 -14.70 -5.96
CA SER A 81 1.26 -15.58 -4.83
C SER A 81 1.23 -14.77 -3.53
N ASN A 82 2.24 -13.92 -3.32
CA ASN A 82 2.34 -13.04 -2.14
C ASN A 82 1.15 -12.08 -2.07
N ALA A 83 0.83 -11.40 -3.18
CA ALA A 83 -0.32 -10.50 -3.24
C ALA A 83 -1.65 -11.21 -2.92
N ARG A 84 -1.85 -12.44 -3.41
CA ARG A 84 -3.05 -13.24 -3.11
C ARG A 84 -3.13 -13.64 -1.63
N GLN A 85 -2.00 -14.04 -1.04
CA GLN A 85 -1.93 -14.40 0.37
C GLN A 85 -2.22 -13.19 1.27
N LEU A 86 -1.61 -12.04 0.98
CA LEU A 86 -1.88 -10.78 1.68
C LEU A 86 -3.33 -10.34 1.54
N LEU A 87 -3.91 -10.41 0.33
CA LEU A 87 -5.31 -10.06 0.11
C LEU A 87 -6.23 -10.96 0.94
N LYS A 88 -5.96 -12.27 0.96
CA LYS A 88 -6.74 -13.23 1.76
C LYS A 88 -6.62 -12.92 3.26
N PHE A 89 -5.40 -12.68 3.73
CA PHE A 89 -5.12 -12.37 5.13
C PHE A 89 -5.81 -11.08 5.56
N PHE A 90 -5.63 -10.00 4.81
CA PHE A 90 -6.26 -8.71 5.10
C PHE A 90 -7.78 -8.84 5.22
N LYS A 91 -8.42 -9.51 4.26
CA LYS A 91 -9.89 -9.64 4.27
C LYS A 91 -10.41 -10.45 5.45
N LYS A 92 -9.78 -11.60 5.74
CA LYS A 92 -10.33 -12.58 6.70
C LYS A 92 -9.88 -12.33 8.12
N GLU A 93 -8.61 -11.97 8.30
CA GLU A 93 -8.00 -11.90 9.62
C GLU A 93 -7.94 -10.44 10.09
N THR A 94 -7.57 -9.50 9.22
CA THR A 94 -7.38 -8.10 9.65
C THR A 94 -8.66 -7.29 9.65
N LEU A 95 -9.37 -7.19 8.52
CA LEU A 95 -10.55 -6.33 8.38
C LEU A 95 -11.68 -6.78 9.30
N GLU A 96 -11.97 -8.08 9.35
CA GLU A 96 -12.99 -8.65 10.24
C GLU A 96 -12.65 -8.43 11.72
N SER A 97 -11.39 -8.66 12.13
CA SER A 97 -10.96 -8.43 13.51
C SER A 97 -10.98 -6.95 13.87
N PHE A 98 -10.58 -6.07 12.96
CA PHE A 98 -10.62 -4.62 13.16
C PHE A 98 -12.05 -4.14 13.41
N LEU A 99 -13.00 -4.54 12.56
CA LEU A 99 -14.40 -4.20 12.73
C LEU A 99 -14.92 -4.76 14.06
N THR A 100 -14.58 -5.99 14.40
CA THR A 100 -14.99 -6.60 15.68
C THR A 100 -14.42 -5.86 16.89
N ALA A 101 -13.18 -5.37 16.81
CA ALA A 101 -12.50 -4.69 17.91
C ALA A 101 -12.96 -3.24 18.09
N VAL A 102 -13.23 -2.52 17.00
CA VAL A 102 -13.46 -1.07 17.01
C VAL A 102 -14.96 -0.72 16.93
N TYR A 103 -15.80 -1.58 16.36
CA TYR A 103 -17.22 -1.25 16.22
C TYR A 103 -17.89 -1.09 17.59
N PRO A 104 -18.63 0.00 17.82
CA PRO A 104 -19.17 0.27 19.15
C PRO A 104 -20.26 -0.73 19.52
N ALA A 105 -20.34 -1.08 20.80
CA ALA A 105 -21.45 -1.85 21.34
C ALA A 105 -22.79 -1.11 21.15
N ASP A 106 -23.90 -1.84 21.04
CA ASP A 106 -25.23 -1.27 20.81
C ASP A 106 -25.67 -0.27 21.89
N ASN A 107 -25.14 -0.40 23.10
CA ASN A 107 -25.42 0.46 24.26
C ASN A 107 -24.29 1.46 24.57
N ALA A 108 -23.30 1.62 23.68
CA ALA A 108 -22.22 2.56 23.89
C ALA A 108 -22.73 4.01 24.01
N PRO A 109 -22.10 4.86 24.85
CA PRO A 109 -22.38 6.29 24.89
C PRO A 109 -22.30 6.93 23.52
N PHE A 110 -23.16 7.92 23.24
CA PHE A 110 -23.27 8.56 21.93
C PHE A 110 -21.92 9.06 21.37
N GLU A 111 -21.12 9.76 22.17
CA GLU A 111 -19.83 10.30 21.69
C GLU A 111 -18.80 9.19 21.41
N GLU A 112 -18.77 8.13 22.22
CA GLU A 112 -17.90 6.97 22.00
C GLU A 112 -18.28 6.23 20.72
N ALA A 113 -19.58 5.97 20.51
CA ALA A 113 -20.08 5.34 19.30
C ALA A 113 -19.76 6.17 18.05
N LYS A 114 -19.96 7.48 18.14
CA LYS A 114 -19.69 8.41 17.05
C LYS A 114 -18.19 8.49 16.72
N GLU A 115 -17.32 8.52 17.72
CA GLU A 115 -15.86 8.52 17.54
C GLU A 115 -15.40 7.25 16.84
N ALA A 116 -15.79 6.08 17.37
CA ALA A 116 -15.43 4.78 16.81
C ALA A 116 -15.90 4.63 15.36
N LEU A 117 -17.16 4.96 15.07
CA LEU A 117 -17.69 4.88 13.71
C LEU A 117 -17.03 5.88 12.75
N THR A 118 -16.67 7.07 13.23
CA THR A 118 -15.94 8.06 12.43
C THR A 118 -14.56 7.54 12.06
N MET A 119 -13.86 6.92 13.02
CA MET A 119 -12.56 6.30 12.81
C MET A 119 -12.64 5.16 11.78
N ILE A 120 -13.58 4.23 11.94
CA ILE A 120 -13.79 3.15 10.96
C ILE A 120 -14.04 3.73 9.58
N ARG A 121 -14.94 4.72 9.49
CA ARG A 121 -15.29 5.34 8.21
C ARG A 121 -14.07 5.96 7.54
N SER A 122 -13.26 6.75 8.26
CA SER A 122 -12.06 7.37 7.67
C SER A 122 -11.08 6.32 7.21
N THR A 123 -10.75 5.33 8.03
CA THR A 123 -9.78 4.29 7.70
C THR A 123 -10.19 3.47 6.47
N VAL A 124 -11.48 3.13 6.36
CA VAL A 124 -12.03 2.41 5.19
C VAL A 124 -11.99 3.29 3.94
N MET A 125 -12.40 4.56 4.04
CA MET A 125 -12.41 5.47 2.89
C MET A 125 -10.99 5.81 2.39
N ASP A 126 -10.04 6.01 3.29
CA ASP A 126 -8.65 6.27 2.93
C ASP A 126 -8.05 5.06 2.22
N SER A 127 -8.36 3.86 2.70
CA SER A 127 -7.93 2.60 2.08
C SER A 127 -8.57 2.39 0.71
N ASP A 128 -9.86 2.71 0.58
CA ASP A 128 -10.58 2.65 -0.69
C ASP A 128 -10.00 3.60 -1.75
N SER A 129 -9.59 4.79 -1.32
CA SER A 129 -8.92 5.79 -2.16
C SER A 129 -7.52 5.33 -2.59
N VAL A 130 -6.71 4.84 -1.65
CA VAL A 130 -5.34 4.38 -1.94
C VAL A 130 -5.34 3.23 -2.93
N ILE A 131 -6.21 2.23 -2.74
CA ILE A 131 -6.27 1.09 -3.67
C ILE A 131 -6.75 1.52 -5.06
N ASP A 132 -7.66 2.48 -5.17
CA ASP A 132 -8.08 3.03 -6.45
C ASP A 132 -6.91 3.67 -7.21
N ARG A 133 -6.07 4.43 -6.52
CA ARG A 133 -4.86 5.03 -7.11
C ARG A 133 -3.86 3.95 -7.57
N VAL A 134 -3.68 2.88 -6.79
CA VAL A 134 -2.82 1.75 -7.22
C VAL A 134 -3.35 1.09 -8.49
N LEU A 135 -4.66 0.81 -8.54
CA LEU A 135 -5.27 0.08 -9.64
C LEU A 135 -5.42 0.92 -10.91
N LYS A 136 -5.70 2.22 -10.79
CA LYS A 136 -6.06 3.11 -11.92
C LYS A 136 -4.94 4.04 -12.34
N GLU A 137 -4.17 4.55 -11.39
CA GLU A 137 -3.14 5.58 -11.62
C GLU A 137 -1.73 4.99 -11.60
N GLY A 138 -1.57 3.73 -11.17
CA GLY A 138 -0.26 3.11 -11.00
C GLY A 138 0.52 3.66 -9.81
N TYR A 139 -0.16 4.26 -8.83
CA TYR A 139 0.45 4.68 -7.57
C TYR A 139 1.17 3.50 -6.91
N ASP A 140 2.38 3.73 -6.41
CA ASP A 140 3.28 2.66 -5.99
C ASP A 140 3.26 2.39 -4.47
N CYS A 141 2.48 3.16 -3.71
CA CYS A 141 2.40 3.09 -2.26
C CYS A 141 3.73 3.28 -1.52
N LEU A 142 4.70 3.97 -2.14
CA LEU A 142 5.78 4.57 -1.38
C LEU A 142 5.20 5.79 -0.65
N SER A 143 5.29 5.77 0.68
CA SER A 143 5.08 6.97 1.47
C SER A 143 6.12 7.99 1.06
N THR A 144 5.74 9.24 0.81
CA THR A 144 6.62 10.39 0.55
C THR A 144 7.49 10.77 1.77
N SER A 145 7.87 9.79 2.60
CA SER A 145 8.81 9.90 3.72
C SER A 145 10.13 9.19 3.43
N GLU A 146 10.36 8.78 2.18
CA GLU A 146 11.66 8.30 1.67
C GLU A 146 12.16 9.24 0.55
N GLU A 147 11.96 10.55 0.71
CA GLU A 147 12.73 11.57 -0.01
C GLU A 147 13.49 12.41 1.03
N GLU A 148 14.71 11.99 1.34
CA GLU A 148 15.87 12.82 1.62
C GLU A 148 17.09 11.88 1.66
N ASP A 149 17.59 11.55 0.48
CA ASP A 149 19.00 11.26 0.19
C ASP A 149 19.17 11.40 -1.34
N GLU A 150 18.85 12.60 -1.85
CA GLU A 150 19.34 13.06 -3.15
C GLU A 150 20.60 13.91 -2.90
N ASP A 151 21.67 13.45 -3.54
CA ASP A 151 22.77 14.23 -4.12
C ASP A 151 23.88 14.78 -3.20
N GLY A 152 24.98 14.04 -3.21
CA GLY A 152 26.32 14.55 -3.00
C GLY A 152 27.24 14.16 -4.17
N ASP A 153 26.87 14.53 -5.40
CA ASP A 153 27.86 14.63 -6.49
C ASP A 153 28.75 15.84 -6.21
N GLY A 154 30.06 15.60 -6.17
CA GLY A 154 31.06 16.63 -5.93
C GLY A 154 32.47 16.09 -6.14
N ASP A 155 32.78 15.69 -7.38
CA ASP A 155 34.15 15.63 -7.89
C ASP A 155 34.18 16.36 -9.24
N ASP A 156 34.16 17.69 -9.17
CA ASP A 156 34.66 18.57 -10.23
C ASP A 156 35.98 19.19 -9.73
N ASP A 157 37.09 18.70 -10.26
CA ASP A 157 38.34 19.46 -10.40
C ASP A 157 38.78 19.32 -11.87
N GLU A 158 38.27 20.23 -12.71
CA GLU A 158 38.90 20.79 -13.92
C GLU A 158 40.33 21.29 -13.55
N ASP A 159 41.37 21.41 -14.39
CA ASP A 159 41.63 21.30 -15.82
C ASP A 159 43.17 21.45 -16.03
N GLU A 160 43.59 21.34 -17.29
CA GLU A 160 44.75 22.01 -17.95
C GLU A 160 45.88 21.13 -18.52
N ASP A 161 45.76 20.94 -19.84
CA ASP A 161 46.73 21.26 -20.91
C ASP A 161 48.12 20.56 -20.92
N ASN A 162 48.71 20.13 -22.03
CA ASN A 162 48.69 20.70 -23.37
C ASN A 162 49.41 19.79 -24.40
N GLN A 163 49.00 19.95 -25.67
CA GLN A 163 49.76 19.87 -26.93
C GLN A 163 50.18 18.53 -27.57
N GLU A 164 49.50 18.28 -28.70
CA GLU A 164 49.97 17.56 -29.89
C GLU A 164 51.22 18.24 -30.49
N GLU A 165 52.18 17.45 -30.97
CA GLU A 165 53.00 17.82 -32.13
C GLU A 165 53.15 16.62 -33.07
N GLU A 166 52.96 16.93 -34.35
CA GLU A 166 52.82 16.07 -35.51
C GLU A 166 54.13 15.40 -35.97
N GLU A 167 53.94 14.36 -36.78
CA GLU A 167 54.93 13.71 -37.62
C GLU A 167 55.71 14.68 -38.52
N SER A 168 56.97 14.35 -38.77
CA SER A 168 57.70 14.79 -39.96
C SER A 168 58.44 13.60 -40.55
N GLU A 169 58.17 13.35 -41.82
CA GLU A 169 58.69 12.30 -42.68
C GLU A 169 60.09 12.62 -43.26
N GLU A 170 60.78 11.56 -43.68
CA GLU A 170 61.87 11.48 -44.70
C GLU A 170 63.27 12.08 -44.44
N LEU A 171 64.28 11.20 -44.27
CA LEU A 171 65.23 10.76 -45.33
C LEU A 171 66.27 9.76 -44.79
#